data_AF-A0A2R6GEE3-F1
#
_entry.id   AF-A0A2R6GEE3-F1
#
_cell.length_a   1.000
_cell.length_b   1.000
_cell.length_c   1.000
_cell.angle_alpha   90.00
_cell.angle_beta   90.00
_cell.angle_gamma   90.00
#
_symmetry.space_group_name_H-M   'P 1'
#
loop_
_entity.id
_entity.type
_entity.pdbx_description
1 polymer ?
#
loop_
_entity_poly.entity_id
_entity_poly.type
_entity_poly.pdbx_seq_one_letter_code
_entity_poly.pdbx_strand_id
1 'polypeptide(L)' 'MEHNLRSAREETDGPVRRYDYDDGSVIVADVGPADGHAEVVDGTVVVVTDGGHREFEAPAGAARAVMNNGVVTIETEDPA' A
#
# COMPACT_ATOMS: atom_id res chain seq x y z
N MET A 1 2.72 -22.75 11.54
CA MET A 1 2.36 -22.05 10.31
C MET A 1 3.54 -21.15 9.98
N GLU A 2 4.39 -21.56 9.05
CA GLU A 2 5.55 -20.78 8.60
C GLU A 2 5.11 -19.89 7.44
N HIS A 3 4.96 -18.59 7.69
CA HIS A 3 4.61 -17.62 6.66
C HIS A 3 5.87 -17.25 5.87
N ASN A 4 5.89 -17.62 4.59
CA ASN A 4 6.99 -17.35 3.66
C ASN A 4 6.92 -15.89 3.21
N LEU A 5 7.68 -15.00 3.87
CA LEU A 5 7.84 -13.60 3.47
C LEU A 5 8.60 -13.53 2.13
N ARG A 6 7.91 -13.20 1.04
CA ARG A 6 8.55 -12.85 -0.23
C ARG A 6 8.70 -11.34 -0.31
N SER A 7 9.91 -10.84 -0.05
CA SER A 7 10.22 -9.41 -0.23
C SER A 7 10.33 -9.10 -1.72
N ALA A 8 9.25 -8.58 -2.33
CA ALA A 8 9.33 -7.94 -3.64
C ALA A 8 9.95 -6.55 -3.46
N ARG A 9 11.23 -6.41 -3.81
CA ARG A 9 11.91 -5.11 -3.92
C ARG A 9 11.62 -4.57 -5.31
N GLU A 10 10.55 -3.81 -5.45
CA GLU A 10 10.22 -3.08 -6.67
C GLU A 10 10.28 -1.58 -6.35
N GLU A 11 11.37 -0.97 -6.80
CA GLU A 11 11.63 0.45 -7.09
C GLU A 11 10.62 1.49 -6.56
N THR A 12 10.44 1.55 -5.24
CA THR A 12 9.89 2.73 -4.55
C THR A 12 10.81 2.95 -3.35
N ASP A 13 11.31 4.18 -3.18
CA ASP A 13 12.37 4.57 -2.23
C ASP A 13 11.91 4.51 -0.76
N GLY A 14 11.48 3.33 -0.30
CA GLY A 14 10.96 3.06 1.03
C GLY A 14 10.81 1.56 1.29
N PRO A 15 10.86 1.10 2.56
CA PRO A 15 10.72 -0.32 2.89
C PRO A 15 9.28 -0.80 2.65
N VAL A 16 8.97 -1.20 1.41
CA VAL A 16 7.70 -1.84 1.06
C VAL A 16 7.65 -3.26 1.65
N ARG A 17 6.57 -3.60 2.36
CA ARG A 17 6.32 -4.96 2.90
C ARG A 17 5.01 -5.49 2.35
N ARG A 18 5.00 -6.73 1.85
CA ARG A 18 3.79 -7.41 1.38
C ARG A 18 3.49 -8.62 2.26
N TYR A 19 2.21 -8.81 2.58
CA TYR A 19 1.68 -9.93 3.33
C TYR A 19 0.56 -10.57 2.51
N ASP A 20 0.70 -11.84 2.16
CA ASP A 20 -0.31 -12.56 1.39
C ASP A 20 -1.20 -13.39 2.33
N TYR A 21 -2.51 -13.29 2.11
CA TYR A 21 -3.57 -14.02 2.78
C TYR A 21 -4.36 -14.83 1.74
N ASP A 22 -5.23 -15.74 2.20
CA ASP A 22 -6.02 -16.63 1.33
C ASP A 22 -7.07 -15.87 0.49
N ASP A 23 -7.47 -14.68 0.95
CA ASP A 23 -8.54 -13.82 0.38
C ASP A 23 -7.98 -12.53 -0.25
N GLY A 24 -6.65 -12.38 -0.32
CA GLY A 24 -6.02 -11.17 -0.83
C GLY A 24 -4.62 -10.88 -0.26
N SER A 25 -4.03 -9.75 -0.64
CA SER A 25 -2.72 -9.29 -0.15
C SER A 25 -2.84 -7.94 0.54
N VAL A 26 -1.97 -7.72 1.52
CA VAL A 26 -1.78 -6.41 2.17
C VAL A 26 -0.39 -5.90 1.83
N ILE A 27 -0.31 -4.73 1.21
CA ILE A 27 0.93 -4.04 0.87
C ILE A 27 1.09 -2.83 1.80
N VAL A 28 2.25 -2.70 2.42
CA VAL A 28 2.58 -1.62 3.35
C VAL A 28 3.74 -0.81 2.77
N ALA A 29 3.54 0.49 2.59
CA ALA A 29 4.55 1.44 2.14
C ALA A 29 4.78 2.51 3.22
N ASP A 30 6.04 2.77 3.55
CA ASP A 30 6.43 3.89 4.41
C ASP A 30 6.68 5.13 3.56
N VAL A 31 5.97 6.22 3.85
CA VAL A 31 6.08 7.48 3.11
C VAL A 31 6.73 8.59 3.94
N GLY A 32 7.41 8.21 5.03
CA GLY A 32 7.98 9.10 6.03
C GLY A 32 6.96 9.65 7.04
N PRO A 33 7.42 10.28 8.13
CA PRO A 33 6.56 10.77 9.20
C PRO A 33 5.68 11.93 8.69
N ALA A 34 4.41 11.61 8.45
CA ALA A 34 3.40 12.56 8.02
C ALA A 34 2.02 12.12 8.54
N ASP A 35 1.16 13.11 8.81
CA ASP A 35 -0.27 12.89 8.99
C ASP A 35 -0.98 13.13 7.66
N GLY A 36 -2.05 12.38 7.41
CA GLY A 36 -2.72 12.39 6.12
C GLY A 36 -3.73 11.28 5.93
N HIS A 37 -4.17 11.14 4.68
CA HIS A 37 -5.10 10.10 4.23
C HIS A 37 -4.58 9.44 2.96
N ALA A 38 -4.94 8.18 2.75
CA ALA A 38 -4.67 7.45 1.52
C ALA A 38 -5.96 6.81 1.01
N GLU A 39 -6.16 6.80 -0.31
CA GLU A 39 -7.31 6.19 -0.96
C GLU A 39 -6.94 5.61 -2.33
N VAL A 40 -7.75 4.67 -2.82
CA VAL A 40 -7.60 4.11 -4.17
C VAL A 40 -8.66 4.75 -5.06
N VAL A 41 -8.24 5.38 -6.14
CA VAL A 41 -9.11 6.02 -7.13
C VAL A 41 -8.64 5.61 -8.51
N ASP A 42 -9.52 4.98 -9.29
CA ASP A 42 -9.25 4.58 -10.68
C ASP A 42 -7.92 3.81 -10.87
N GLY A 43 -7.65 2.84 -9.99
CA GLY A 43 -6.40 2.06 -10.04
C GLY A 43 -5.14 2.84 -9.63
N THR A 44 -5.30 3.97 -8.94
CA THR A 44 -4.21 4.80 -8.42
C THR A 44 -4.34 4.95 -6.91
N VAL A 45 -3.25 4.77 -6.16
CA VAL A 45 -3.19 5.12 -4.74
C VAL A 45 -2.81 6.58 -4.60
N VAL A 46 -3.70 7.37 -4.03
CA VAL A 46 -3.50 8.79 -3.76
C VAL A 46 -3.22 8.97 -2.28
N VAL A 47 -2.08 9.58 -1.94
CA VAL A 47 -1.69 9.90 -0.56
C VAL A 47 -1.65 11.40 -0.39
N VAL A 48 -2.50 11.93 0.48
CA VAL A 48 -2.61 13.37 0.76
C VAL A 48 -2.08 13.66 2.16
N THR A 49 -1.16 14.61 2.24
CA THR A 49 -0.53 15.09 3.49
C THR A 49 -0.46 16.62 3.49
N ASP A 50 -0.10 17.24 4.61
CA ASP A 50 0.18 18.68 4.68
C ASP A 50 1.31 19.13 3.73
N GLY A 51 2.22 18.22 3.37
CA GLY A 51 3.29 18.47 2.39
C GLY A 51 2.83 18.41 0.93
N GLY A 52 1.56 18.10 0.68
CA GLY A 52 0.98 17.91 -0.64
C GLY A 52 0.46 16.50 -0.87
N HIS A 53 0.12 16.22 -2.12
CA HIS A 53 -0.35 14.90 -2.57
C HIS A 53 0.72 14.17 -3.39
N ARG A 54 0.70 12.84 -3.31
CA ARG A 54 1.52 11.92 -4.10
C ARG A 54 0.62 10.82 -4.65
N GLU A 55 0.91 10.40 -5.87
CA GLU A 55 0.11 9.41 -6.58
C GLU A 55 1.02 8.27 -7.03
N PHE A 56 0.53 7.04 -6.88
CA PHE A 56 1.25 5.82 -7.21
C PHE A 56 0.32 4.86 -7.94
N GLU A 57 0.85 4.08 -8.86
CA GLU A 57 0.07 3.01 -9.49
C GLU A 57 -0.38 2.01 -8.41
N ALA A 58 -1.68 1.72 -8.37
CA ALA A 58 -2.20 0.77 -7.41
C ALA A 58 -1.85 -0.66 -7.85
N PRO A 59 -1.47 -1.55 -6.92
CA PRO A 59 -1.28 -2.94 -7.24
C PRO A 59 -2.58 -3.55 -7.79
N ALA A 60 -2.45 -4.55 -8.65
CA ALA A 60 -3.60 -5.25 -9.22
C ALA A 60 -4.52 -5.76 -8.09
N GLY A 61 -5.83 -5.52 -8.26
CA GLY A 61 -6.83 -5.89 -7.25
C GLY A 61 -6.90 -4.96 -6.04
N ALA A 62 -6.20 -3.82 -6.02
CA ALA A 62 -6.30 -2.86 -4.92
C ALA A 62 -7.75 -2.37 -4.74
N ALA A 63 -8.32 -2.69 -3.58
CA ALA A 63 -9.68 -2.35 -3.22
C ALA A 63 -9.72 -1.14 -2.27
N ARG A 64 -8.72 -1.04 -1.40
CA ARG A 64 -8.67 -0.02 -0.36
C ARG A 64 -7.26 0.38 0.00
N ALA A 65 -7.08 1.64 0.38
CA ALA A 65 -5.88 2.14 1.02
C ALA A 65 -6.26 2.87 2.32
N VAL A 66 -5.38 2.83 3.31
CA VAL A 66 -5.48 3.58 4.55
C VAL A 66 -4.10 4.07 4.97
N MET A 67 -4.03 5.20 5.68
CA MET A 67 -2.79 5.77 6.18
C MET A 67 -2.80 5.87 7.71
N ASN A 68 -1.68 5.55 8.34
CA ASN A 68 -1.48 5.73 9.77
C ASN A 68 -0.05 6.21 10.06
N ASN A 69 0.11 7.45 10.56
CA ASN A 69 1.39 8.01 10.98
C ASN A 69 2.53 7.83 9.94
N GLY A 70 2.26 8.10 8.66
CA GLY A 70 3.25 7.94 7.59
C GLY A 70 3.33 6.55 6.98
N VAL A 71 2.55 5.59 7.46
CA VAL A 71 2.49 4.23 6.92
C VAL A 71 1.20 4.05 6.13
N VAL A 72 1.33 3.77 4.84
CA VAL A 72 0.21 3.47 3.95
C VAL A 72 0.04 1.96 3.86
N THR A 73 -1.17 1.48 4.10
CA THR A 73 -1.55 0.08 3.96
C THR A 73 -2.58 -0.03 2.84
N ILE A 74 -2.33 -0.90 1.88
CA ILE A 74 -3.17 -1.15 0.70
C ILE A 74 -3.65 -2.60 0.79
N GLU A 75 -4.95 -2.78 0.73
CA GLU A 75 -5.61 -4.08 0.71
C GLU A 75 -5.99 -4.41 -0.74
N THR A 76 -5.59 -5.58 -1.20
CA THR A 76 -5.95 -6.12 -2.51
C THR A 76 -6.87 -7.32 -2.34
N GLU A 77 -7.82 -7.46 -3.25
CA GLU A 77 -8.65 -8.65 -3.40
C GLU A 77 -8.11 -9.47 -4.57
N ASP A 78 -8.00 -10.79 -4.39
CA ASP A 78 -7.67 -11.65 -5.52
C ASP A 78 -8.84 -11.65 -6.51
N PRO A 79 -8.60 -11.35 -7.80
CA PRO A 79 -9.65 -11.46 -8.80
C PRO A 79 -10.09 -12.92 -8.90
N ALA A 80 -11.34 -13.19 -8.52
CA ALA A 80 -11.96 -14.52 -8.59
C ALA A 80 -11.96 -15.12 -10.00
#